data_AF-A0A099LT41-F1
#
_entry.id   AF-A0A099LT41-F1
#
_cell.length_a   1.000
_cell.length_b   1.000
_cell.length_c   1.000
_cell.angle_alpha   90.00
_cell.angle_beta   90.00
_cell.angle_gamma   90.00
#
_symmetry.space_group_name_H-M   'P 1'
#
loop_
_entity.id
_entity.type
_entity.pdbx_description
1 polymer ?
#
loop_
_entity_poly.entity_id
_entity_poly.type
_entity_poly.pdbx_seq_one_letter_code
_entity_poly.pdbx_strand_id
1 'polypeptide(L)'
;MTDRNAPKYAPQTEVGTRPIAQVWHDYRTDMISFSGIAIFLFGNKLKDGEVVVADGLIKEFKIAKSNGLLLIPVGATEYASREIYCELLKEGYFDSDAFPESARKFIDKICDKESELTTIQSEIIDLLKSLK
;
A
#
# COMPACT_ATOMS: atom_id res chain seq x y z
N MET A 1 20.00 -12.56 -14.41
CA MET A 1 18.52 -12.61 -14.47
C MET A 1 18.05 -12.67 -13.02
N THR A 2 17.73 -11.51 -12.43
CA THR A 2 17.28 -11.42 -11.03
C THR A 2 15.92 -12.09 -10.91
N ASP A 3 15.76 -12.94 -9.91
CA ASP A 3 14.49 -13.62 -9.64
C ASP A 3 13.39 -12.59 -9.40
N ARG A 4 12.41 -12.57 -10.30
CA ARG A 4 11.34 -11.56 -10.37
C ARG A 4 10.28 -11.75 -9.29
N ASN A 5 10.26 -12.91 -8.63
CA ASN A 5 9.34 -13.23 -7.54
C ASN A 5 10.03 -13.14 -6.16
N ALA A 6 11.29 -12.73 -6.11
CA ALA A 6 12.00 -12.60 -4.84
C ALA A 6 11.46 -11.42 -4.03
N PRO A 7 11.27 -11.58 -2.71
CA PRO A 7 10.96 -10.46 -1.81
C PRO A 7 12.10 -9.46 -1.93
N LYS A 8 11.77 -8.24 -2.35
CA LYS A 8 12.75 -7.16 -2.38
C LYS A 8 12.73 -6.46 -1.02
N TYR A 9 13.91 -6.16 -0.48
CA TYR A 9 14.09 -5.35 0.73
C TYR A 9 14.76 -4.01 0.42
N ALA A 10 14.36 -2.95 1.10
CA ALA A 10 15.00 -1.65 0.94
C ALA A 10 16.50 -1.76 1.32
N PRO A 11 17.42 -1.32 0.46
CA PRO A 11 18.84 -1.39 0.76
C PRO A 11 19.19 -0.50 1.95
N GLN A 12 19.92 -1.06 2.93
CA GLN A 12 20.28 -0.40 4.19
C GLN A 12 21.68 0.24 4.18
N THR A 13 22.45 0.05 3.11
CA THR A 13 23.80 0.61 2.94
C THR A 13 23.96 1.20 1.55
N GLU A 14 24.87 2.16 1.41
CA GLU A 14 25.25 2.69 0.10
C GLU A 14 25.85 1.56 -0.75
N VAL A 15 25.32 1.41 -1.97
CA VAL A 15 25.79 0.41 -2.92
C VAL A 15 26.75 1.09 -3.89
N GLY A 16 28.05 1.05 -3.58
CA GLY A 16 29.10 1.67 -4.39
C GLY A 16 29.12 3.19 -4.28
N THR A 17 29.28 3.91 -5.40
CA THR A 17 29.40 5.38 -5.46
C THR A 17 28.07 6.12 -5.66
N ARG A 18 26.93 5.41 -5.65
CA ARG A 18 25.62 6.01 -5.91
C ARG A 18 24.98 6.51 -4.61
N PRO A 19 24.42 7.74 -4.58
CA PRO A 19 23.64 8.21 -3.45
C PRO A 19 22.51 7.25 -3.10
N ILE A 20 22.34 6.91 -1.83
CA ILE A 20 21.31 5.96 -1.38
C ILE A 20 19.89 6.36 -1.79
N ALA A 21 19.63 7.66 -1.95
CA ALA A 21 18.38 8.20 -2.46
C ALA A 21 18.07 7.78 -3.91
N GLN A 22 19.08 7.73 -4.79
CA GLN A 22 18.90 7.24 -6.16
C GLN A 22 18.66 5.73 -6.17
N VAL A 23 19.41 4.98 -5.37
CA VAL A 23 19.21 3.53 -5.23
C VAL A 23 17.80 3.22 -4.74
N TRP A 24 17.29 3.98 -3.76
CA TRP A 24 15.91 3.85 -3.28
C TRP A 24 14.85 4.24 -4.30
N HIS A 25 15.12 5.22 -5.16
CA HIS A 25 14.19 5.62 -6.20
C HIS A 25 14.05 4.53 -7.27
N ASP A 26 15.18 4.13 -7.88
CA ASP A 26 15.20 3.09 -8.92
C ASP A 26 14.62 1.77 -8.41
N TYR A 27 14.97 1.41 -7.17
CA TYR A 27 14.45 0.21 -6.50
C TYR A 27 12.92 0.21 -6.35
N ARG A 28 12.32 1.35 -5.93
CA ARG A 28 10.86 1.48 -5.77
C ARG A 28 10.17 1.49 -7.14
N THR A 29 10.75 2.19 -8.11
CA THR A 29 10.25 2.23 -9.49
C THR A 29 10.22 0.83 -10.11
N ASP A 30 11.32 0.07 -9.99
CA ASP A 30 11.44 -1.31 -10.48
C ASP A 30 10.58 -2.33 -9.73
N MET A 31 10.11 -2.03 -8.52
CA MET A 31 9.16 -2.89 -7.81
C MET A 31 7.74 -2.66 -8.32
N ILE A 32 7.39 -1.38 -8.47
CA ILE A 32 6.04 -0.93 -8.80
C ILE A 32 5.72 -1.18 -10.28
N SER A 33 6.73 -1.18 -11.16
CA SER A 33 6.56 -1.42 -12.60
C SER A 33 6.03 -2.81 -12.97
N PHE A 34 6.05 -3.77 -12.05
CA PHE A 34 5.58 -5.15 -12.30
C PHE A 34 4.30 -5.53 -11.53
N SER A 35 3.75 -4.62 -10.73
CA SER A 35 2.55 -4.86 -9.93
C SER A 35 1.37 -4.08 -10.49
N GLY A 36 0.20 -4.71 -10.61
CA GLY A 36 -1.05 -4.03 -10.94
C GLY A 36 -1.84 -3.54 -9.72
N ILE A 37 -1.49 -4.01 -8.51
CA ILE A 37 -2.19 -3.73 -7.25
C ILE A 37 -1.14 -3.41 -6.17
N ALA A 38 -1.37 -2.36 -5.40
CA ALA A 38 -0.61 -2.01 -4.19
C ALA A 38 -1.52 -2.11 -2.96
N ILE A 39 -1.16 -2.98 -2.01
CA ILE A 39 -1.87 -3.15 -0.74
C ILE A 39 -1.08 -2.46 0.37
N PHE A 40 -1.71 -1.56 1.11
CA PHE A 40 -1.08 -0.79 2.20
C PHE A 40 -1.58 -1.29 3.56
N LEU A 41 -0.64 -1.54 4.47
CA LEU A 41 -0.88 -2.08 5.81
C LEU A 41 -0.08 -1.26 6.83
N PHE A 42 -0.71 -0.89 7.94
CA PHE A 42 -0.11 -0.11 9.04
C PHE A 42 0.58 1.18 8.55
N GLY A 43 1.89 1.24 8.71
CA GLY A 43 2.73 2.39 8.37
C GLY A 43 2.95 3.31 9.55
N ASN A 44 3.40 2.74 10.67
CA ASN A 44 3.95 3.45 11.82
C ASN A 44 5.43 3.13 12.02
N LYS A 45 6.13 4.01 12.72
CA LYS A 45 7.52 3.85 13.13
C LYS A 45 7.73 4.41 14.52
N LEU A 46 8.76 3.93 15.21
CA LEU A 46 9.22 4.55 16.44
C LEU A 46 10.16 5.70 16.10
N LYS A 47 9.87 6.90 16.61
CA LYS A 47 10.73 8.07 16.51
C LYS A 47 10.79 8.73 17.87
N ASP A 48 11.99 8.85 18.43
CA ASP A 48 12.22 9.48 19.74
C ASP A 48 11.38 8.86 20.87
N GLY A 49 11.10 7.55 20.79
CA GLY A 49 10.29 6.82 21.78
C GLY A 49 8.78 6.90 21.54
N GLU A 50 8.33 7.66 20.56
CA GLU A 50 6.91 7.80 20.20
C GLU A 50 6.57 7.04 18.93
N VAL A 51 5.36 6.48 18.87
CA VAL A 51 4.85 5.84 17.65
C VAL A 51 4.24 6.92 16.76
N VAL A 52 4.85 7.13 15.60
CA VAL A 52 4.43 8.14 14.61
C VAL A 52 4.18 7.50 13.26
N VAL A 53 3.49 8.22 12.38
CA VAL A 53 3.25 7.79 10.99
C VAL A 53 4.58 7.62 10.24
N ALA A 54 4.71 6.51 9.51
CA ALA A 54 5.87 6.22 8.68
C ALA A 54 5.74 6.91 7.31
N ASP A 55 6.53 7.96 7.11
CA ASP A 55 6.61 8.71 5.85
C ASP A 55 7.01 7.84 4.63
N GLY A 56 7.70 6.72 4.86
CA GLY A 56 8.05 5.75 3.83
C GLY A 56 6.82 5.17 3.12
N LEU A 57 5.78 4.77 3.87
CA LEU A 57 4.58 4.17 3.27
C LEU A 57 3.79 5.19 2.45
N ILE A 58 3.72 6.45 2.93
CA ILE A 58 3.09 7.56 2.19
C ILE A 58 3.84 7.84 0.88
N LYS A 59 5.18 7.77 0.87
CA LYS A 59 5.98 7.92 -0.36
C LYS A 59 5.69 6.78 -1.36
N GLU A 60 5.59 5.55 -0.87
CA GLU A 60 5.26 4.39 -1.72
C GLU A 60 3.85 4.47 -2.29
N PHE A 61 2.87 4.93 -1.51
CA PHE A 61 1.52 5.24 -1.99
C PHE A 61 1.53 6.24 -3.15
N LYS A 62 2.28 7.35 -3.01
CA LYS A 62 2.36 8.36 -4.07
C LYS A 62 2.96 7.80 -5.36
N ILE A 63 4.00 6.96 -5.26
CA ILE A 63 4.61 6.33 -6.43
C ILE A 63 3.66 5.30 -7.06
N ALA A 64 2.95 4.50 -6.25
CA ALA A 64 1.95 3.56 -6.75
C ALA A 64 0.81 4.28 -7.48
N LYS A 65 0.30 5.38 -6.89
CA LYS A 65 -0.73 6.24 -7.49
C LYS A 65 -0.26 6.86 -8.80
N SER A 66 0.96 7.41 -8.86
CA SER A 66 1.51 7.98 -10.10
C SER A 66 1.73 6.94 -11.19
N ASN A 67 2.01 5.70 -10.81
CA ASN A 67 2.22 4.59 -11.74
C ASN A 67 0.92 3.87 -12.14
N GLY A 68 -0.25 4.38 -11.70
CA GLY A 68 -1.55 3.86 -12.11
C GLY A 68 -1.89 2.48 -11.53
N LEU A 69 -1.30 2.11 -10.39
CA LEU A 69 -1.67 0.87 -9.70
C LEU A 69 -3.05 1.00 -9.08
N LEU A 70 -3.73 -0.13 -8.94
CA LEU A 70 -4.91 -0.23 -8.09
C LEU A 70 -4.50 -0.13 -6.61
N LEU A 71 -5.05 0.83 -5.87
CA LEU A 71 -4.62 1.16 -4.52
C LEU A 71 -5.61 0.57 -3.51
N ILE A 72 -5.14 -0.33 -2.64
CA ILE A 72 -5.96 -1.00 -1.63
C ILE A 72 -5.38 -0.71 -0.24
N PRO A 73 -5.83 0.34 0.45
CA PRO A 73 -5.48 0.52 1.85
C PRO A 73 -6.30 -0.44 2.72
N VAL A 74 -5.65 -1.01 3.73
CA VAL A 74 -6.33 -1.72 4.81
C VAL A 74 -6.47 -0.76 5.97
N GLY A 75 -7.49 0.11 5.90
CA GLY A 75 -7.67 1.23 6.83
C GLY A 75 -7.75 0.79 8.29
N ALA A 76 -8.26 -0.42 8.56
CA ALA A 76 -8.37 -1.00 9.91
C ALA A 76 -7.02 -1.13 10.65
N THR A 77 -5.91 -1.14 9.90
CA THR A 77 -4.55 -1.21 10.47
C THR A 77 -4.00 0.15 10.91
N GLU A 78 -4.78 1.22 10.76
CA GLU A 78 -4.49 2.58 11.22
C GLU A 78 -3.23 3.23 10.60
N TYR A 79 -2.74 4.32 11.21
CA TYR A 79 -1.55 5.08 10.78
C TYR A 79 -1.59 5.50 9.29
N ALA A 80 -0.47 5.33 8.56
CA ALA A 80 -0.41 5.75 7.16
C ALA A 80 -1.47 5.06 6.30
N SER A 81 -1.80 3.79 6.56
CA SER A 81 -2.84 3.07 5.83
C SER A 81 -4.21 3.75 5.99
N ARG A 82 -4.55 4.20 7.21
CA ARG A 82 -5.77 4.98 7.47
C ARG A 82 -5.75 6.34 6.78
N GLU A 83 -4.62 7.04 6.79
CA GLU A 83 -4.48 8.32 6.09
C GLU A 83 -4.71 8.15 4.59
N ILE A 84 -4.11 7.12 3.98
CA ILE A 84 -4.30 6.76 2.57
C ILE A 84 -5.77 6.46 2.28
N TYR A 85 -6.42 5.64 3.11
CA TYR A 85 -7.85 5.37 2.97
C TYR A 85 -8.70 6.64 3.02
N CYS A 86 -8.46 7.52 4.00
CA CYS A 86 -9.18 8.77 4.13
C CYS A 86 -8.95 9.72 2.95
N GLU A 87 -7.74 9.77 2.39
CA GLU A 87 -7.43 10.53 1.17
C GLU A 87 -8.24 9.99 -0.01
N LEU A 88 -8.14 8.68 -0.30
CA LEU A 88 -8.83 8.04 -1.42
C LEU A 88 -10.35 8.11 -1.29
N LEU A 89 -10.90 7.99 -0.08
CA LEU A 89 -12.32 8.13 0.17
C LEU A 89 -12.82 9.55 -0.16
N LYS A 90 -12.06 10.59 0.21
CA LYS A 90 -12.39 11.99 -0.12
C LYS A 90 -12.34 12.28 -1.62
N GLU A 91 -11.47 11.57 -2.35
CA GLU A 91 -11.36 11.66 -3.80
C GLU A 91 -12.48 10.89 -4.53
N GLY A 92 -13.32 10.14 -3.81
CA GLY A 92 -14.32 9.25 -4.43
C GLY A 92 -13.69 8.06 -5.17
N TYR A 93 -12.44 7.72 -4.84
CA TYR A 93 -11.66 6.71 -5.57
C TYR A 93 -12.34 5.34 -5.60
N PHE A 94 -12.94 4.93 -4.48
CA PHE A 94 -13.60 3.63 -4.34
C PHE A 94 -14.96 3.54 -5.03
N ASP A 95 -15.50 4.68 -5.48
CA ASP A 95 -16.75 4.78 -6.24
C ASP A 95 -16.49 5.02 -7.74
N SER A 96 -15.23 4.96 -8.16
CA SER A 96 -14.81 5.07 -9.57
C SER A 96 -14.81 3.71 -10.27
N ASP A 97 -14.63 3.74 -11.60
CA ASP A 97 -14.52 2.56 -12.46
C ASP A 97 -13.31 1.65 -12.14
N ALA A 98 -12.44 2.06 -11.20
CA ALA A 98 -11.34 1.24 -10.70
C ALA A 98 -11.82 -0.01 -9.95
N PHE A 99 -13.05 -0.02 -9.44
CA PHE A 99 -13.63 -1.13 -8.69
C PHE A 99 -15.02 -1.50 -9.22
N PRO A 100 -15.39 -2.79 -9.22
CA PRO A 100 -16.77 -3.19 -9.44
C PRO A 100 -17.63 -2.75 -8.25
N GLU A 101 -18.92 -2.50 -8.48
CA GLU A 101 -19.86 -2.08 -7.42
C GLU A 101 -19.90 -3.06 -6.22
N SER A 102 -19.72 -4.35 -6.50
CA SER A 102 -19.67 -5.41 -5.49
C SER A 102 -18.44 -5.34 -4.58
N ALA A 103 -17.37 -4.62 -4.97
CA ALA A 103 -16.15 -4.50 -4.20
C ALA A 103 -16.29 -3.57 -2.99
N ARG A 104 -17.25 -2.64 -3.03
CA ARG A 104 -17.39 -1.59 -2.01
C ARG A 104 -17.56 -2.16 -0.60
N LYS A 105 -18.38 -3.21 -0.46
CA LYS A 105 -18.62 -3.87 0.84
C LYS A 105 -17.33 -4.46 1.43
N PHE A 106 -16.45 -5.02 0.59
CA PHE A 106 -15.18 -5.60 1.05
C PHE A 106 -14.23 -4.47 1.48
N ILE A 107 -14.18 -3.37 0.71
CA ILE A 107 -13.38 -2.18 1.04
C ILE A 107 -13.80 -1.59 2.38
N ASP A 108 -15.11 -1.42 2.60
CA ASP A 108 -15.63 -0.89 3.85
C ASP A 108 -15.25 -1.80 5.04
N LYS A 109 -15.27 -3.13 4.85
CA LYS A 109 -14.87 -4.09 5.90
C LYS A 109 -13.38 -4.07 6.21
N ILE A 110 -12.50 -4.07 5.21
CA ILE A 110 -11.04 -4.02 5.45
C ILE A 110 -10.59 -2.65 6.00
N CYS A 111 -11.44 -1.63 5.89
CA CYS A 111 -11.20 -0.29 6.42
C CYS A 111 -11.93 0.00 7.74
N ASP A 112 -12.81 -0.88 8.22
CA ASP A 112 -13.45 -0.72 9.52
C ASP A 112 -12.48 -1.09 10.65
N LYS A 113 -12.22 -0.15 11.55
CA LYS A 113 -11.29 -0.35 12.69
C LYS A 113 -11.77 -1.42 13.68
N GLU A 114 -13.06 -1.74 13.68
CA GLU A 114 -13.63 -2.78 14.53
C GLU A 114 -13.57 -4.17 13.87
N SER A 115 -13.06 -4.26 12.64
CA SER A 115 -12.89 -5.55 11.95
C SER A 115 -11.75 -6.37 12.54
N GLU A 116 -12.06 -7.61 12.89
CA GLU A 116 -11.08 -8.61 13.33
C GLU A 116 -10.16 -9.05 12.18
N LEU A 117 -8.94 -9.49 12.52
CA LEU A 117 -7.93 -9.92 11.54
C LEU A 117 -8.43 -11.00 10.57
N THR A 118 -9.22 -11.96 11.06
CA THR A 118 -9.80 -13.04 10.23
C THR A 118 -10.76 -12.50 9.18
N THR A 119 -11.56 -11.49 9.57
CA THR A 119 -12.49 -10.79 8.67
C THR A 119 -11.69 -9.99 7.64
N ILE A 120 -10.70 -9.21 8.07
CA ILE A 120 -9.84 -8.46 7.16
C ILE A 120 -9.20 -9.40 6.12
N GLN A 121 -8.70 -10.56 6.55
CA GLN A 121 -8.08 -11.54 5.65
C GLN A 121 -9.07 -12.08 4.61
N SER A 122 -10.27 -12.52 5.02
CA SER A 122 -11.26 -13.05 4.08
C SER A 122 -11.73 -12.00 3.09
N GLU A 123 -11.98 -10.77 3.58
CA GLU A 123 -12.51 -9.68 2.77
C GLU A 123 -11.46 -9.16 1.77
N ILE A 124 -10.15 -9.14 2.12
CA ILE A 124 -9.08 -8.87 1.15
C ILE A 124 -9.08 -9.93 0.04
N ILE A 125 -9.20 -11.21 0.39
CA ILE A 125 -9.21 -12.29 -0.61
C ILE A 125 -10.41 -12.14 -1.53
N ASP A 126 -11.60 -11.84 -1.00
CA ASP A 126 -12.81 -11.71 -1.78
C ASP A 126 -12.83 -10.43 -2.63
N LEU A 127 -12.25 -9.32 -2.12
CA LEU A 127 -11.95 -8.13 -2.91
C LEU A 127 -11.07 -8.49 -4.11
N LEU A 128 -9.96 -9.18 -3.90
CA LEU A 128 -9.04 -9.56 -4.98
C LEU A 128 -9.67 -10.52 -6.00
N LYS A 129 -10.58 -11.41 -5.58
CA LYS A 129 -11.36 -12.25 -6.50
C LYS A 129 -12.35 -11.45 -7.33
N SER A 130 -12.96 -10.41 -6.76
CA SER A 130 -13.95 -9.57 -7.46
C SER A 130 -13.35 -8.74 -8.60
N LEU A 131 -12.03 -8.53 -8.59
CA LEU A 131 -11.28 -7.80 -9.62
C LEU A 131 -10.94 -8.65 -10.86
N LYS A 132 -11.33 -9.94 -10.87
CA LYS A 132 -11.06 -10.89 -11.96
C LYS A 132 -12.33 -11.33 -12.66
#